data_AF-A0ABD7YGG3-F1
#
_entry.id   AF-A0ABD7YGG3-F1
#
_cell.length_a   1.000
_cell.length_b   1.000
_cell.length_c   1.000
_cell.angle_alpha   90.00
_cell.angle_beta   90.00
_cell.angle_gamma   90.00
#
_symmetry.space_group_name_H-M   'P 1'
#
loop_
_entity.id
_entity.type
_entity.pdbx_description
1 polymer ?
#
loop_
_entity_poly.entity_id
_entity_poly.type
_entity_poly.pdbx_seq_one_letter_code
_entity_poly.pdbx_strand_id
1 'polypeptide(L)'
;MASEPEKSDHGNLITGATVVAVLGMIGAVWKWALDARRARVIALTDSGRRALDNAERLETYANRCRKLINENAYTAEEIPPWSQPECFEFALPDLADAATTGQGARHLRFEASYRDLQREIAAASRQVGEWYDSEFYGPSGALELLARRAYDVADRALALAAALRKQFGLPRRQLSRYERDIERHIHDRAIAGRARPPIWRPWALMRFALAKSRCAQVPLRIHLHAARRKWIARLRRVFGLGANPR
;
A
#
# COMPACT_ATOMS: atom_id res chain seq x y z
N MET A 1 -12.27 -68.17 -62.52
CA MET A 1 -13.04 -68.00 -61.28
C MET A 1 -12.09 -67.31 -60.30
N ALA A 2 -12.00 -65.98 -60.27
CA ALA A 2 -12.94 -65.00 -59.69
C ALA A 2 -13.07 -65.18 -58.17
N SER A 3 -12.21 -64.49 -57.43
CA SER A 3 -12.40 -64.10 -56.02
C SER A 3 -12.01 -62.62 -55.88
N GLU A 4 -12.86 -61.91 -55.15
CA GLU A 4 -13.09 -60.45 -55.15
C GLU A 4 -11.95 -59.62 -54.51
N PRO A 5 -11.84 -58.32 -54.84
CA PRO A 5 -11.04 -57.38 -54.06
C PRO A 5 -11.80 -56.94 -52.79
N GLU A 6 -11.16 -57.13 -51.64
CA GLU A 6 -11.57 -56.60 -50.34
C GLU A 6 -11.57 -55.06 -50.39
N LYS A 7 -12.77 -54.48 -50.30
CA LYS A 7 -13.01 -53.05 -50.23
C LYS A 7 -12.85 -52.63 -48.77
N SER A 8 -11.69 -52.11 -48.37
CA SER A 8 -11.53 -51.51 -47.05
C SER A 8 -12.19 -50.12 -47.03
N ASP A 9 -13.40 -50.08 -46.47
CA ASP A 9 -14.04 -48.85 -46.03
C ASP A 9 -13.29 -48.32 -44.80
N HIS A 10 -12.33 -47.42 -45.04
CA HIS A 10 -11.82 -46.51 -44.03
C HIS A 10 -12.25 -45.08 -44.37
N GLY A 11 -13.56 -44.91 -44.51
CA GLY A 11 -14.22 -43.63 -44.60
C GLY A 11 -14.45 -43.03 -43.21
N ASN A 12 -13.87 -41.86 -42.99
CA ASN A 12 -14.37 -40.80 -42.11
C ASN A 12 -14.60 -41.12 -40.62
N LEU A 13 -13.51 -41.12 -39.86
CA LEU A 13 -13.52 -40.81 -38.43
C LEU A 13 -12.63 -39.59 -38.13
N ILE A 14 -12.79 -38.53 -38.94
CA ILE A 14 -12.48 -37.17 -38.46
C ILE A 14 -13.61 -36.80 -37.50
N THR A 15 -13.44 -37.26 -36.27
CA THR A 15 -14.30 -37.04 -35.11
C THR A 15 -14.70 -35.57 -35.00
N GLY A 16 -16.01 -35.28 -35.06
CA GLY A 16 -16.54 -33.90 -34.99
C GLY A 16 -16.05 -33.07 -33.80
N ALA A 17 -15.53 -33.71 -32.75
CA ALA A 17 -14.83 -33.06 -31.64
C ALA A 17 -13.58 -32.27 -32.06
N THR A 18 -12.79 -32.77 -33.03
CA THR A 18 -11.58 -32.08 -33.52
C THR A 18 -11.91 -30.85 -34.35
N VAL A 19 -12.95 -30.92 -35.19
CA VAL A 19 -13.41 -29.79 -36.01
C VAL A 19 -13.96 -28.66 -35.13
N VAL A 20 -14.72 -28.98 -34.08
CA VAL A 20 -15.23 -27.99 -33.11
C VAL A 20 -14.09 -27.33 -32.32
N ALA A 21 -13.08 -28.11 -31.91
CA ALA A 21 -11.91 -27.56 -31.21
C ALA A 21 -11.08 -26.61 -32.08
N VAL A 22 -10.88 -26.95 -33.36
CA VAL A 22 -10.15 -26.10 -34.33
C VAL A 22 -10.94 -24.82 -34.63
N LEU A 23 -12.26 -24.90 -34.84
CA LEU A 23 -13.11 -23.72 -35.03
C LEU A 23 -13.15 -22.81 -33.78
N GLY A 24 -13.16 -23.40 -32.58
CA GLY A 24 -13.05 -22.66 -31.32
C GLY A 24 -11.72 -21.91 -31.19
N MET A 25 -10.60 -22.53 -31.55
CA MET A 25 -9.29 -21.88 -31.56
C MET A 25 -9.21 -20.75 -32.60
N ILE A 26 -9.73 -20.97 -33.82
CA ILE A 26 -9.76 -19.94 -34.87
C ILE A 26 -10.60 -18.73 -34.41
N GLY A 27 -11.76 -18.97 -33.80
CA GLY A 27 -12.61 -17.92 -33.24
C GLY A 27 -11.93 -17.12 -32.13
N ALA A 28 -11.20 -17.80 -31.24
CA ALA A 28 -10.43 -17.15 -30.17
C ALA A 28 -9.29 -16.27 -30.72
N VAL A 29 -8.54 -16.77 -31.72
CA VAL A 29 -7.47 -16.03 -32.38
C VAL A 29 -8.01 -14.81 -33.14
N TRP A 30 -9.13 -14.97 -33.85
CA TRP A 30 -9.77 -13.87 -34.58
C TRP A 30 -10.27 -12.77 -33.64
N LYS A 31 -10.91 -13.16 -32.53
CA LYS A 31 -11.33 -12.23 -31.48
C LYS A 31 -10.14 -11.49 -30.88
N TRP A 32 -9.07 -12.20 -30.54
CA TRP A 32 -7.84 -11.59 -30.03
C TRP A 32 -7.24 -10.58 -31.02
N ALA A 33 -7.18 -10.91 -32.30
CA ALA A 33 -6.66 -10.02 -33.35
C ALA A 33 -7.51 -8.76 -33.53
N LEU A 34 -8.84 -8.89 -33.46
CA LEU A 34 -9.77 -7.75 -33.51
C LEU A 34 -9.65 -6.86 -32.26
N ASP A 35 -9.58 -7.46 -31.08
CA ASP A 35 -9.40 -6.74 -29.82
C ASP A 35 -8.05 -6.00 -29.79
N ALA A 36 -6.98 -6.63 -30.29
CA ALA A 36 -5.66 -6.01 -30.44
C ALA A 36 -5.66 -4.85 -31.47
N ARG A 37 -6.39 -4.98 -32.58
CA ARG A 37 -6.56 -3.87 -33.54
C ARG A 37 -7.36 -2.72 -32.94
N ARG A 38 -8.46 -3.00 -32.25
CA ARG A 38 -9.28 -1.97 -31.58
C ARG A 38 -8.50 -1.25 -30.49
N ALA A 39 -7.75 -1.99 -29.68
CA ALA A 39 -6.82 -1.47 -28.68
C ALA A 39 -5.82 -0.47 -29.30
N ARG A 40 -5.21 -0.83 -30.42
CA ARG A 40 -4.27 0.03 -31.15
C ARG A 40 -4.95 1.28 -31.72
N VAL A 41 -6.12 1.15 -32.32
CA VAL A 41 -6.85 2.31 -32.89
C VAL A 41 -7.30 3.26 -31.78
N ILE A 42 -7.79 2.75 -30.64
CA ILE A 42 -8.19 3.58 -29.51
C ILE A 42 -6.97 4.27 -28.90
N ALA A 43 -5.85 3.57 -28.73
CA ALA A 43 -4.59 4.16 -28.26
C ALA A 43 -4.04 5.25 -29.19
N LEU A 44 -4.39 5.22 -30.48
CA LEU A 44 -4.02 6.25 -31.46
C LEU A 44 -4.93 7.49 -31.40
N THR A 45 -6.10 7.40 -30.76
CA THR A 45 -6.94 8.59 -30.49
C THR A 45 -6.39 9.39 -29.31
N ASP A 46 -6.59 10.71 -29.32
CA ASP A 46 -6.17 11.58 -28.20
C ASP A 46 -6.80 11.15 -26.86
N SER A 47 -8.03 10.62 -26.89
CA SER A 47 -8.69 10.07 -25.70
C SER A 47 -7.95 8.85 -25.11
N GLY A 48 -7.47 7.96 -25.97
CA GLY A 48 -6.72 6.76 -25.57
C GLY A 48 -5.32 7.10 -25.07
N ARG A 49 -4.64 8.08 -25.68
CA ARG A 49 -3.34 8.59 -25.20
C ARG A 49 -3.44 9.17 -23.79
N ARG A 50 -4.45 10.00 -23.54
CA ARG A 50 -4.69 10.57 -22.20
C ARG A 50 -5.10 9.52 -21.17
N ALA A 51 -5.89 8.53 -21.57
CA ALA A 51 -6.23 7.40 -20.71
C ALA A 51 -4.99 6.54 -20.38
N LEU A 52 -4.08 6.36 -21.34
CA LEU A 52 -2.81 5.67 -21.12
C LEU A 52 -1.92 6.43 -20.12
N ASP A 53 -1.73 7.74 -20.34
CA ASP A 53 -0.94 8.60 -19.44
C ASP A 53 -1.52 8.57 -18.00
N ASN A 54 -2.84 8.71 -17.85
CA ASN A 54 -3.49 8.58 -16.54
C ASN A 54 -3.24 7.21 -15.88
N ALA A 55 -3.30 6.11 -16.64
CA ALA A 55 -3.03 4.77 -16.11
C ALA A 55 -1.56 4.62 -15.67
N GLU A 56 -0.62 5.11 -16.47
CA GLU A 56 0.82 5.07 -16.16
C GLU A 56 1.17 5.94 -14.96
N ARG A 57 0.49 7.08 -14.79
CA ARG A 57 0.62 7.94 -13.59
C ARG A 57 0.18 7.22 -12.33
N LEU A 58 -0.94 6.48 -12.37
CA LEU A 58 -1.43 5.69 -11.24
C LEU A 58 -0.50 4.52 -10.88
N GLU A 59 0.04 3.83 -11.89
CA GLU A 59 1.04 2.78 -11.71
C GLU A 59 2.34 3.36 -11.11
N THR A 60 2.80 4.50 -11.61
CA THR A 60 3.95 5.23 -11.08
C THR A 60 3.73 5.68 -9.64
N TYR A 61 2.53 6.16 -9.33
CA TYR A 61 2.13 6.59 -8.00
C TYR A 61 2.20 5.43 -6.98
N ALA A 62 1.69 4.25 -7.35
CA ALA A 62 1.77 3.07 -6.50
C ALA A 62 3.23 2.68 -6.18
N ASN A 63 4.12 2.77 -7.17
CA ASN A 63 5.55 2.54 -6.99
C ASN A 63 6.20 3.60 -6.08
N ARG A 64 5.82 4.88 -6.19
CA ARG A 64 6.28 5.95 -5.29
C ARG A 64 5.86 5.69 -3.84
N CYS A 65 4.63 5.25 -3.61
CA CYS A 65 4.16 4.88 -2.28
C CYS A 65 5.03 3.77 -1.67
N ARG A 66 5.32 2.71 -2.43
CA ARG A 66 6.21 1.65 -1.95
C ARG A 66 7.63 2.17 -1.67
N LYS A 67 8.17 3.01 -2.56
CA LYS A 67 9.51 3.58 -2.40
C LYS A 67 9.61 4.37 -1.09
N LEU A 68 8.64 5.25 -0.84
CA LEU A 68 8.52 6.01 0.41
C LEU A 68 8.55 5.09 1.65
N ILE A 69 7.74 4.02 1.65
CA ILE A 69 7.70 3.07 2.78
C ILE A 69 9.05 2.41 2.99
N ASN A 70 9.72 2.00 1.91
CA ASN A 70 11.02 1.35 1.99
C ASN A 70 12.11 2.30 2.48
N GLU A 71 12.10 3.55 2.03
CA GLU A 71 13.04 4.59 2.49
C GLU A 71 12.84 4.85 3.99
N ASN A 72 11.61 5.09 4.43
CA ASN A 72 11.30 5.27 5.85
C ASN A 72 11.65 4.02 6.68
N ALA A 73 11.44 2.81 6.16
CA ALA A 73 11.79 1.58 6.85
C ALA A 73 13.31 1.43 7.00
N TYR A 74 14.07 1.70 5.94
CA TYR A 74 15.53 1.67 5.96
C TYR A 74 16.08 2.70 6.97
N THR A 75 15.58 3.94 6.94
CA THR A 75 15.96 4.98 7.91
C THR A 75 15.62 4.58 9.34
N ALA A 76 14.49 3.89 9.56
CA ALA A 76 14.07 3.45 10.89
C ALA A 76 14.94 2.32 11.48
N GLU A 77 15.70 1.58 10.64
CA GLU A 77 16.69 0.60 11.11
C GLU A 77 17.93 1.28 11.70
N GLU A 78 18.28 2.45 11.18
CA GLU A 78 19.47 3.20 11.60
C GLU A 78 19.14 4.21 12.72
N ILE A 79 17.97 4.87 12.64
CA ILE A 79 17.62 6.01 13.48
C ILE A 79 16.22 5.82 14.07
N PRO A 80 16.03 5.95 15.39
CA PRO A 80 14.70 5.89 15.97
C PRO A 80 13.84 7.09 15.52
N PRO A 81 12.57 6.88 15.12
CA PRO A 81 11.70 7.96 14.62
C PRO A 81 11.44 9.11 15.60
N TRP A 82 11.51 8.84 16.90
CA TRP A 82 11.33 9.86 17.94
C TRP A 82 12.57 10.72 18.20
N SER A 83 13.76 10.31 17.73
CA SER A 83 14.99 11.06 17.96
C SER A 83 15.30 12.08 16.86
N GLN A 84 14.98 11.75 15.61
CA GLN A 84 15.20 12.63 14.45
C GLN A 84 14.02 12.49 13.47
N PRO A 85 12.84 13.04 13.82
CA PRO A 85 11.65 12.93 12.98
C PRO A 85 11.84 13.56 11.59
N GLU A 86 12.70 14.56 11.45
CA GLU A 86 13.02 15.23 10.18
C GLU A 86 13.65 14.33 9.12
N CYS A 87 14.17 13.16 9.51
CA CYS A 87 14.71 12.18 8.57
C CYS A 87 13.63 11.33 7.88
N PHE A 88 12.36 11.49 8.28
CA PHE A 88 11.24 10.69 7.81
C PHE A 88 10.21 11.54 7.10
N GLU A 89 9.60 10.98 6.06
CA GLU A 89 8.50 11.61 5.35
C GLU A 89 7.17 11.07 5.88
N PHE A 90 6.33 11.95 6.42
CA PHE A 90 5.06 11.61 7.08
C PHE A 90 3.82 11.88 6.21
N ALA A 91 4.01 12.29 4.96
CA ALA A 91 2.93 12.46 4.00
C ALA A 91 3.00 11.42 2.88
N LEU A 92 1.84 11.04 2.35
CA LEU A 92 1.80 10.32 1.08
C LEU A 92 2.19 11.28 -0.05
N PRO A 93 2.81 10.78 -1.14
CA PRO A 93 3.06 11.61 -2.30
C PRO A 93 1.74 12.15 -2.86
N ASP A 94 1.77 13.32 -3.50
CA ASP A 94 0.60 13.87 -4.17
C ASP A 94 0.30 13.14 -5.48
N LEU A 95 -0.99 13.05 -5.80
CA LEU A 95 -1.48 12.54 -7.07
C LEU A 95 -2.01 13.71 -7.92
N ALA A 96 -1.28 14.03 -8.99
CA ALA A 96 -1.62 15.10 -9.92
C ALA A 96 -2.99 14.90 -10.57
N ASP A 97 -3.61 15.97 -11.05
CA ASP A 97 -4.92 15.89 -11.67
C ASP A 97 -4.94 15.00 -12.93
N ALA A 98 -6.05 14.28 -13.10
CA ALA A 98 -6.27 13.42 -14.25
C ALA A 98 -6.46 14.25 -15.52
N ALA A 99 -5.79 13.86 -16.60
CA ALA A 99 -6.03 14.43 -17.92
C ALA A 99 -7.44 14.06 -18.40
N THR A 100 -8.18 15.03 -18.95
CA THR A 100 -9.52 14.76 -19.46
C THR A 100 -9.47 13.86 -20.69
N THR A 101 -10.14 12.70 -20.64
CA THR A 101 -10.17 11.75 -21.77
C THR A 101 -11.23 12.12 -22.81
N GLY A 102 -12.02 13.18 -22.59
CA GLY A 102 -13.01 13.69 -23.55
C GLY A 102 -14.22 12.79 -23.78
N GLN A 103 -14.33 11.65 -23.08
CA GLN A 103 -15.38 10.65 -23.29
C GLN A 103 -16.54 10.74 -22.28
N GLY A 104 -17.39 11.75 -22.39
CA GLY A 104 -18.73 11.84 -21.75
C GLY A 104 -18.89 11.14 -20.37
N ALA A 105 -19.96 10.35 -20.21
CA ALA A 105 -20.30 9.69 -18.94
C ALA A 105 -19.23 8.71 -18.41
N ARG A 106 -18.43 8.12 -19.31
CA ARG A 106 -17.36 7.17 -19.00
C ARG A 106 -16.15 7.85 -18.36
N HIS A 107 -15.81 9.04 -18.85
CA HIS A 107 -14.79 9.89 -18.27
C HIS A 107 -15.22 10.41 -16.90
N LEU A 108 -16.47 10.86 -16.76
CA LEU A 108 -17.00 11.37 -15.49
C LEU A 108 -16.93 10.34 -14.35
N ARG A 109 -17.23 9.06 -14.63
CA ARG A 109 -17.11 7.99 -13.63
C ARG A 109 -15.66 7.77 -13.20
N PHE A 110 -14.73 7.77 -14.15
CA PHE A 110 -13.30 7.64 -13.85
C PHE A 110 -12.79 8.86 -13.06
N GLU A 111 -13.14 10.07 -13.48
CA GLU A 111 -12.75 11.31 -12.80
C GLU A 111 -13.29 11.35 -11.36
N ALA A 112 -14.51 10.90 -11.13
CA ALA A 112 -15.07 10.76 -9.79
C ALA A 112 -14.23 9.79 -8.95
N SER A 113 -13.94 8.58 -9.44
CA SER A 113 -13.11 7.61 -8.72
C SER A 113 -11.66 8.10 -8.51
N TYR A 114 -11.12 8.89 -9.46
CA TYR A 114 -9.80 9.50 -9.33
C TYR A 114 -9.79 10.59 -8.25
N ARG A 115 -10.81 11.45 -8.21
CA ARG A 115 -10.98 12.45 -7.16
C ARG A 115 -11.20 11.82 -5.79
N ASP A 116 -11.94 10.72 -5.72
CA ASP A 116 -12.11 9.98 -4.48
C ASP A 116 -10.79 9.41 -3.97
N LEU A 117 -9.92 8.92 -4.88
CA LEU A 117 -8.56 8.53 -4.54
C LEU A 117 -7.73 9.72 -4.03
N GLN A 118 -7.77 10.88 -4.69
CA GLN A 118 -7.08 12.10 -4.21
C GLN A 118 -7.56 12.52 -2.82
N ARG A 119 -8.88 12.46 -2.56
CA ARG A 119 -9.46 12.75 -1.25
C ARG A 119 -8.99 11.76 -0.19
N GLU A 120 -8.90 10.48 -0.55
CA GLU A 120 -8.38 9.43 0.33
C GLU A 120 -6.91 9.65 0.67
N ILE A 121 -6.08 10.06 -0.30
CA ILE A 121 -4.66 10.41 -0.09
C ILE A 121 -4.55 11.57 0.91
N ALA A 122 -5.31 12.64 0.70
CA ALA A 122 -5.32 13.79 1.59
C ALA A 122 -5.83 13.42 3.00
N ALA A 123 -6.87 12.59 3.09
CA ALA A 123 -7.40 12.12 4.36
C ALA A 123 -6.40 11.23 5.11
N ALA A 124 -5.72 10.32 4.40
CA ALA A 124 -4.69 9.46 4.97
C ALA A 124 -3.51 10.28 5.49
N SER A 125 -3.02 11.26 4.72
CA SER A 125 -1.92 12.12 5.16
C SER A 125 -2.29 12.98 6.36
N ARG A 126 -3.52 13.54 6.40
CA ARG A 126 -4.02 14.21 7.61
C ARG A 126 -4.07 13.28 8.82
N GLN A 127 -4.56 12.05 8.63
CA GLN A 127 -4.63 11.06 9.71
C GLN A 127 -3.24 10.70 10.25
N VAL A 128 -2.23 10.61 9.37
CA VAL A 128 -0.84 10.39 9.77
C VAL A 128 -0.30 11.58 10.57
N GLY A 129 -0.60 12.82 10.14
CA GLY A 129 -0.26 14.03 10.91
C GLY A 129 -0.90 14.04 12.30
N GLU A 130 -2.18 13.71 12.42
CA GLU A 130 -2.87 13.59 13.72
C GLU A 130 -2.21 12.55 14.63
N TRP A 131 -1.71 11.45 14.06
CA TRP A 131 -0.99 10.41 14.81
C TRP A 131 0.42 10.84 15.21
N TYR A 132 1.08 11.64 14.36
CA TYR A 132 2.38 12.21 14.63
C TYR A 132 2.31 13.18 15.82
N ASP A 133 1.31 14.05 15.85
CA ASP A 133 1.09 15.03 16.93
C ASP A 133 0.50 14.40 18.21
N SER A 134 0.05 13.14 18.14
CA SER A 134 -0.53 12.45 19.29
C SER A 134 0.53 12.10 20.34
N GLU A 135 0.32 12.52 21.59
CA GLU A 135 1.16 12.14 22.75
C GLU A 135 1.23 10.61 22.99
N PHE A 136 0.31 9.87 22.39
CA PHE A 136 0.14 8.45 22.62
C PHE A 136 0.81 7.57 21.55
N TYR A 137 0.77 8.01 20.29
CA TYR A 137 1.35 7.29 19.16
C TYR A 137 2.72 7.85 18.77
N GLY A 138 2.79 9.17 18.63
CA GLY A 138 3.98 9.88 18.18
C GLY A 138 4.50 9.43 16.80
N PRO A 139 5.76 9.78 16.47
CA PRO A 139 6.35 9.53 15.16
C PRO A 139 6.36 8.04 14.76
N SER A 140 6.62 7.12 15.69
CA SER A 140 6.66 5.68 15.37
C SER A 140 5.28 5.13 15.01
N GLY A 141 4.22 5.54 15.73
CA GLY A 141 2.86 5.14 15.39
C GLY A 141 2.41 5.76 14.07
N ALA A 142 2.80 7.01 13.80
CA ALA A 142 2.54 7.67 12.53
C ALA A 142 3.18 6.93 11.34
N LEU A 143 4.43 6.46 11.46
CA LEU A 143 5.07 5.63 10.43
C LEU A 143 4.36 4.30 10.18
N GLU A 144 3.91 3.62 11.23
CA GLU A 144 3.15 2.37 11.07
C GLU A 144 1.82 2.62 10.34
N LEU A 145 1.11 3.70 10.72
CA LEU A 145 -0.12 4.09 10.05
C LEU A 145 0.12 4.48 8.60
N LEU A 146 1.17 5.27 8.33
CA LEU A 146 1.57 5.67 6.98
C LEU A 146 1.83 4.44 6.12
N ALA A 147 2.62 3.48 6.59
CA ALA A 147 2.91 2.26 5.85
C ALA A 147 1.63 1.49 5.48
N ARG A 148 0.70 1.33 6.42
CA ARG A 148 -0.58 0.66 6.15
C ARG A 148 -1.40 1.42 5.12
N ARG A 149 -1.57 2.73 5.29
CA ARG A 149 -2.37 3.58 4.38
C ARG A 149 -1.75 3.67 2.99
N ALA A 150 -0.43 3.76 2.91
CA ALA A 150 0.29 3.81 1.64
C ALA A 150 0.05 2.54 0.80
N TYR A 151 0.06 1.35 1.40
CA TYR A 151 -0.27 0.12 0.67
C TYR A 151 -1.74 0.06 0.25
N ASP A 152 -2.68 0.46 1.12
CA ASP A 152 -4.11 0.49 0.78
C ASP A 152 -4.40 1.42 -0.42
N VAL A 153 -3.84 2.63 -0.39
CA VAL A 153 -3.99 3.63 -1.46
C VAL A 153 -3.27 3.17 -2.73
N ALA A 154 -2.07 2.60 -2.63
CA ALA A 154 -1.33 2.08 -3.78
C ALA A 154 -2.08 0.94 -4.49
N ASP A 155 -2.67 -0.01 -3.74
CA ASP A 155 -3.53 -1.07 -4.27
C ASP A 155 -4.74 -0.49 -5.01
N ARG A 156 -5.38 0.54 -4.43
CA ARG A 156 -6.51 1.24 -5.05
C ARG A 156 -6.12 1.97 -6.33
N ALA A 157 -4.95 2.59 -6.37
CA ALA A 157 -4.41 3.23 -7.57
C ALA A 157 -4.16 2.22 -8.70
N LEU A 158 -3.56 1.05 -8.38
CA LEU A 158 -3.35 -0.03 -9.35
C LEU A 158 -4.69 -0.59 -9.87
N ALA A 159 -5.68 -0.76 -8.99
CA ALA A 159 -7.01 -1.19 -9.39
C ALA A 159 -7.69 -0.19 -10.34
N LEU A 160 -7.56 1.12 -10.06
CA LEU A 160 -8.07 2.19 -10.92
C LEU A 160 -7.37 2.19 -12.30
N ALA A 161 -6.04 2.01 -12.33
CA ALA A 161 -5.27 1.91 -13.56
C ALA A 161 -5.72 0.71 -14.42
N ALA A 162 -5.90 -0.46 -13.79
CA ALA A 162 -6.37 -1.67 -14.46
C ALA A 162 -7.79 -1.49 -15.02
N ALA A 163 -8.69 -0.85 -14.26
CA ALA A 163 -10.05 -0.54 -14.71
C ALA A 163 -10.04 0.42 -15.92
N LEU A 164 -9.20 1.46 -15.89
CA LEU A 164 -9.06 2.42 -16.99
C LEU A 164 -8.51 1.75 -18.25
N ARG A 165 -7.45 0.94 -18.12
CA ARG A 165 -6.89 0.17 -19.25
C ARG A 165 -7.95 -0.75 -19.85
N LYS A 166 -8.72 -1.47 -19.02
CA LYS A 166 -9.80 -2.35 -19.48
C LYS A 166 -10.90 -1.58 -20.21
N GLN A 167 -11.31 -0.42 -19.69
CA GLN A 167 -12.37 0.41 -20.25
C GLN A 167 -12.04 0.93 -21.66
N PHE A 168 -10.78 1.29 -21.90
CA PHE A 168 -10.29 1.79 -23.19
C PHE A 168 -9.65 0.71 -24.07
N GLY A 169 -9.64 -0.55 -23.61
CA GLY A 169 -8.97 -1.65 -24.30
C GLY A 169 -7.46 -1.41 -24.46
N LEU A 170 -6.82 -0.67 -23.56
CA LEU A 170 -5.41 -0.32 -23.68
C LEU A 170 -4.54 -1.51 -23.26
N PRO A 171 -3.46 -1.80 -24.01
CA PRO A 171 -2.52 -2.82 -23.59
C PRO A 171 -1.82 -2.36 -22.31
N ARG A 172 -1.53 -3.31 -21.42
CA ARG A 172 -0.61 -3.08 -20.31
C ARG A 172 0.82 -3.30 -20.83
N ARG A 173 1.76 -2.45 -20.40
CA ARG A 173 3.19 -2.71 -20.64
C ARG A 173 3.53 -4.07 -20.05
N GLN A 174 4.36 -4.85 -20.74
CA GLN A 174 4.88 -6.08 -20.15
C GLN A 174 5.74 -5.71 -18.93
N LEU A 175 5.28 -6.14 -17.75
CA LEU A 175 5.97 -5.92 -16.51
C LEU A 175 7.08 -6.94 -16.35
N SER A 176 8.25 -6.46 -15.90
CA SER A 176 9.34 -7.35 -15.51
C SER A 176 8.92 -8.24 -14.33
N ARG A 177 9.68 -9.31 -14.04
CA ARG A 177 9.41 -10.15 -12.86
C ARG A 177 9.44 -9.32 -11.57
N TYR A 178 10.42 -8.44 -11.46
CA TYR A 178 10.57 -7.52 -10.33
C TYR A 178 9.35 -6.62 -10.13
N GLU A 179 8.83 -6.01 -11.21
CA GLU A 179 7.64 -5.15 -11.13
C GLU A 179 6.39 -5.94 -10.74
N ARG A 180 6.24 -7.18 -11.22
CA ARG A 180 5.14 -8.07 -10.80
C ARG A 180 5.24 -8.48 -9.33
N ASP A 181 6.45 -8.69 -8.84
CA ASP A 181 6.69 -8.94 -7.41
C ASP A 181 6.38 -7.70 -6.58
N ILE A 182 6.60 -6.50 -7.13
CA ILE A 182 6.20 -5.24 -6.50
C ILE A 182 4.69 -5.16 -6.32
N GLU A 183 3.94 -5.35 -7.39
CA GLU A 183 2.48 -5.26 -7.35
C GLU A 183 1.86 -6.31 -6.44
N ARG A 184 2.35 -7.56 -6.52
CA ARG A 184 1.92 -8.62 -5.60
C ARG A 184 2.17 -8.24 -4.15
N HIS A 185 3.36 -7.73 -3.85
CA HIS A 185 3.69 -7.31 -2.49
C HIS A 185 2.77 -6.18 -2.00
N ILE A 186 2.47 -5.18 -2.83
CA ILE A 186 1.52 -4.12 -2.50
C ILE A 186 0.14 -4.71 -2.19
N HIS A 187 -0.35 -5.59 -3.05
CA HIS A 187 -1.65 -6.24 -2.90
C HIS A 187 -1.74 -7.09 -1.62
N ASP A 188 -0.73 -7.92 -1.37
CA ASP A 188 -0.66 -8.79 -0.19
C ASP A 188 -0.64 -7.96 1.10
N ARG A 189 0.11 -6.85 1.10
CA ARG A 189 0.20 -5.93 2.25
C ARG A 189 -1.09 -5.16 2.47
N ALA A 190 -1.76 -4.73 1.40
CA ALA A 190 -3.08 -4.10 1.50
C ALA A 190 -4.12 -5.08 2.09
N ILE A 191 -4.15 -6.33 1.62
CA ILE A 191 -5.05 -7.37 2.17
C ILE A 191 -4.73 -7.63 3.64
N ALA A 192 -3.46 -7.84 3.99
CA ALA A 192 -3.03 -8.06 5.38
C ALA A 192 -3.37 -6.84 6.27
N GLY A 193 -3.26 -5.64 5.72
CA GLY A 193 -3.66 -4.38 6.35
C GLY A 193 -5.16 -4.32 6.60
N ARG A 194 -6.00 -4.76 5.66
CA ARG A 194 -7.47 -4.81 5.81
C ARG A 194 -7.93 -5.92 6.76
N ALA A 195 -7.21 -7.05 6.80
CA ALA A 195 -7.58 -8.24 7.56
C ALA A 195 -7.27 -8.20 9.07
N ARG A 196 -6.59 -7.16 9.59
CA ARG A 196 -6.32 -7.04 11.04
C ARG A 196 -7.41 -6.25 11.77
N PRO A 197 -8.32 -6.91 12.53
CA PRO A 197 -9.16 -6.23 13.53
C PRO A 197 -8.32 -5.78 14.74
N PRO A 198 -8.77 -4.75 15.48
CA PRO A 198 -8.00 -4.00 16.47
C PRO A 198 -7.84 -4.70 17.84
N ILE A 199 -7.88 -6.03 17.90
CA ILE A 199 -7.90 -6.76 19.18
C ILE A 199 -6.50 -6.78 19.83
N TRP A 200 -5.43 -6.64 19.04
CA TRP A 200 -4.06 -6.54 19.54
C TRP A 200 -3.63 -5.11 19.90
N ARG A 201 -4.39 -4.09 19.49
CA ARG A 201 -4.15 -2.69 19.90
C ARG A 201 -4.21 -2.50 21.41
N PRO A 202 -5.22 -2.95 22.18
CA PRO A 202 -5.25 -2.75 23.63
C PRO A 202 -4.03 -3.37 24.33
N TRP A 203 -3.51 -4.51 23.86
CA TRP A 203 -2.31 -5.12 24.42
C TRP A 203 -1.03 -4.33 24.14
N ALA A 204 -0.86 -3.81 22.92
CA ALA A 204 0.27 -2.93 22.61
C ALA A 204 0.20 -1.62 23.40
N LEU A 205 -1.01 -1.06 23.53
CA LEU A 205 -1.28 0.16 24.31
C LEU A 205 -1.06 -0.04 25.81
N MET A 206 -1.48 -1.18 26.36
CA MET A 206 -1.24 -1.53 27.76
C MET A 206 0.26 -1.74 28.04
N ARG A 207 1.00 -2.37 27.11
CA ARG A 207 2.46 -2.51 27.22
C ARG A 207 3.18 -1.17 27.13
N PHE A 208 2.75 -0.27 26.24
CA PHE A 208 3.29 1.08 26.15
C PHE A 208 2.97 1.91 27.40
N ALA A 209 1.74 1.86 27.91
CA ALA A 209 1.36 2.51 29.17
C ALA A 209 2.17 1.97 30.37
N LEU A 210 2.41 0.66 30.42
CA LEU A 210 3.27 0.02 31.43
C LEU A 210 4.76 0.41 31.27
N ALA A 211 5.25 0.57 30.04
CA ALA A 211 6.60 1.06 29.79
C ALA A 211 6.73 2.54 30.20
N LYS A 212 5.74 3.38 29.86
CA LYS A 212 5.67 4.79 30.26
C LYS A 212 5.54 4.94 31.78
N SER A 213 4.77 4.09 32.46
CA SER A 213 4.68 4.10 33.94
C SER A 213 5.99 3.68 34.60
N ARG A 214 6.74 2.74 34.00
CA ARG A 214 8.07 2.34 34.48
C ARG A 214 9.12 3.44 34.26
N CYS A 215 9.08 4.13 33.13
CA CYS A 215 9.96 5.28 32.86
C CYS A 215 9.58 6.51 33.70
N ALA A 216 8.29 6.75 33.95
CA ALA A 216 7.79 7.81 34.83
C ALA A 216 7.99 7.52 36.33
N GLN A 217 8.39 6.29 36.71
CA GLN A 217 8.85 5.96 38.07
C GLN A 217 10.34 6.30 38.31
N VAL A 218 11.10 6.65 37.27
CA VAL A 218 12.51 7.05 37.41
C VAL A 218 12.71 8.46 38.02
N PRO A 219 11.87 9.49 37.81
CA PRO A 219 12.06 10.77 38.50
C PRO A 219 11.67 10.74 40.00
N LEU A 220 10.76 9.83 40.41
CA LEU A 220 10.30 9.79 41.82
C LEU A 220 11.35 9.20 42.77
N ARG A 221 12.20 8.26 42.32
CA ARG A 221 13.26 7.71 43.16
C ARG A 221 14.37 8.73 43.48
N ILE A 222 14.68 9.62 42.54
CA ILE A 222 15.69 10.67 42.74
C ILE A 222 15.16 11.75 43.70
N HIS A 223 13.89 12.14 43.57
CA HIS A 223 13.27 13.12 44.48
C HIS A 223 13.01 12.57 45.89
N LEU A 224 12.62 11.28 46.05
CA LEU A 224 12.49 10.66 47.37
C LEU A 224 13.84 10.52 48.09
N HIS A 225 14.92 10.20 47.38
CA HIS A 225 16.25 10.16 47.98
C HIS A 225 16.76 11.56 48.36
N ALA A 226 16.49 12.59 47.55
CA ALA A 226 16.84 13.97 47.87
C ALA A 226 16.00 14.55 49.03
N ALA A 227 14.70 14.26 49.07
CA ALA A 227 13.80 14.66 50.13
C ALA A 227 14.14 13.94 51.44
N ARG A 228 14.43 12.63 51.40
CA ARG A 228 14.86 11.84 52.57
C ARG A 228 16.20 12.30 53.13
N ARG A 229 17.17 12.68 52.28
CA ARG A 229 18.44 13.29 52.75
C ARG A 229 18.22 14.65 53.41
N LYS A 230 17.36 15.51 52.85
CA LYS A 230 17.01 16.81 53.47
C LYS A 230 16.25 16.64 54.79
N TRP A 231 15.37 15.63 54.89
CA TRP A 231 14.64 15.33 56.11
C TRP A 231 15.56 14.78 57.21
N ILE A 232 16.48 13.86 56.88
CA ILE A 232 17.49 13.33 57.82
C ILE A 232 18.46 14.43 58.28
N ALA A 233 18.84 15.35 57.38
CA ALA A 233 19.67 16.50 57.75
C ALA A 233 18.93 17.50 58.67
N ARG A 234 17.62 17.69 58.47
CA ARG A 234 16.78 18.49 59.39
C ARG A 234 16.58 17.81 60.73
N LEU A 235 16.35 16.50 60.76
CA LEU A 235 16.25 15.72 62.00
C LEU A 235 17.53 15.79 62.83
N ARG A 236 18.72 15.66 62.21
CA ARG A 236 19.99 15.83 62.94
C ARG A 236 20.14 17.21 63.57
N ARG A 237 19.58 18.25 62.93
CA ARG A 237 19.63 19.63 63.39
C ARG A 237 18.59 19.93 64.50
N VAL A 238 17.45 19.25 64.49
CA VAL A 238 16.38 19.39 65.50
C VAL A 238 16.66 18.53 66.75
N PHE A 239 17.21 17.33 66.56
CA PHE A 239 17.57 16.43 67.67
C PHE A 239 18.97 16.67 68.25
N GLY A 240 19.64 17.77 67.87
CA GLY A 240 20.92 18.16 68.48
C GLY A 240 22.06 17.15 68.30
N LEU A 241 22.02 16.29 67.28
CA LEU A 241 23.13 15.39 66.95
C LEU A 241 24.08 16.10 66.00
N GLY A 242 24.76 17.10 66.55
CA GLY A 242 25.72 17.92 65.83
C GLY A 242 26.43 18.95 66.70
N ALA A 243 27.22 18.49 67.66
CA ALA A 243 28.46 19.14 68.11
C ALA A 243 29.29 18.03 68.80
N ASN A 244 30.31 17.41 68.17
CA ASN A 244 31.68 17.90 67.95
C ASN A 244 32.38 18.26 69.29
N PRO A 245 33.72 18.21 69.48
CA PRO A 245 34.81 17.63 68.69
C PRO A 245 35.80 16.78 69.53
N ARG A 246 36.57 15.90 68.88
CA ARG A 246 38.03 15.74 69.06
C ARG A 246 38.57 15.01 67.83
#